data_AF-L9XWL9-F1
#
_entry.id   AF-L9XWL9-F1
#
_cell.length_a   1.000
_cell.length_b   1.000
_cell.length_c   1.000
_cell.angle_alpha   90.00
_cell.angle_beta   90.00
_cell.angle_gamma   90.00
#
_symmetry.space_group_name_H-M   'P 1'
#
loop_
_entity.id
_entity.type
_entity.pdbx_description
1 polymer ?
#
loop_
_entity_poly.entity_id
_entity_poly.type
_entity_poly.pdbx_seq_one_letter_code
_entity_poly.pdbx_strand_id
1 'polypeptide(L)' 'DSMLEGATVDGCDDHRIIMALALAGLVADGETTIRGADHVDVSFPGFFETLEGAGVGLEREEA' A
#
# COMPACT_ATOMS: atom_id res chain seq x y z
N ASP A 1 8.70 -0.77 23.08
CA ASP A 1 8.13 -1.10 21.76
C ASP A 1 8.33 0.04 20.78
N SER A 2 8.51 -0.27 19.51
CA SER A 2 8.43 0.71 18.42
C SER A 2 7.13 0.47 17.67
N MET A 3 6.32 1.50 17.51
CA MET A 3 5.10 1.46 16.69
C MET A 3 5.44 1.86 15.25
N LEU A 4 4.57 1.49 14.30
CA LEU A 4 4.67 1.96 12.92
C LEU A 4 4.04 3.34 12.83
N GLU A 5 4.72 4.27 12.16
CA GLU A 5 4.22 5.61 11.87
C GLU A 5 3.94 5.73 10.38
N GLY A 6 2.87 6.42 10.03
CA GLY A 6 2.51 6.71 8.64
C GLY A 6 3.59 7.56 7.98
N ALA A 7 3.94 7.22 6.74
CA ALA A 7 4.95 7.93 5.97
C ALA A 7 4.71 7.80 4.46
N THR A 8 5.31 8.72 3.69
CA THR A 8 5.47 8.52 2.24
C THR A 8 6.67 7.62 1.98
N VAL A 9 6.43 6.49 1.32
CA VAL A 9 7.41 5.45 1.03
C VAL A 9 7.42 5.11 -0.46
N ASP A 10 8.51 4.53 -0.94
CA ASP A 10 8.69 4.13 -2.34
C ASP A 10 8.53 2.61 -2.46
N GLY A 11 7.68 2.16 -3.38
CA GLY A 11 7.48 0.75 -3.71
C GLY A 11 8.71 0.09 -4.36
N CYS A 12 9.68 0.89 -4.82
CA CYS A 12 10.93 0.45 -5.43
C CYS A 12 10.72 -0.52 -6.61
N ASP A 13 9.63 -0.33 -7.36
CA ASP A 13 9.20 -1.17 -8.49
C ASP A 13 9.06 -2.69 -8.15
N ASP A 14 8.97 -3.06 -6.87
CA ASP A 14 8.77 -4.45 -6.40
C ASP A 14 7.36 -4.61 -5.83
N HIS A 15 6.53 -5.39 -6.53
CA HIS A 15 5.16 -5.71 -6.14
C HIS A 15 5.03 -6.25 -4.71
N ARG A 16 6.02 -6.99 -4.20
CA ARG A 16 6.00 -7.52 -2.83
C ARG A 16 6.24 -6.43 -1.81
N ILE A 17 7.14 -5.48 -2.12
CA ILE A 17 7.37 -4.31 -1.27
C ILE A 17 6.10 -3.48 -1.20
N ILE A 18 5.46 -3.22 -2.34
CA ILE A 18 4.19 -2.48 -2.42
C ILE A 18 3.10 -3.16 -1.58
N MET A 19 2.88 -4.48 -1.74
CA MET A 19 1.88 -5.21 -0.96
C MET A 19 2.19 -5.20 0.55
N ALA A 20 3.46 -5.40 0.93
CA ALA A 20 3.86 -5.39 2.32
C ALA A 20 3.67 -4.01 2.97
N LEU A 21 4.04 -2.94 2.26
CA LEU A 21 3.84 -1.56 2.71
C LEU A 21 2.36 -1.21 2.82
N ALA A 22 1.50 -1.70 1.90
CA ALA A 22 0.06 -1.48 1.96
C ALA A 22 -0.51 -2.06 3.26
N LEU A 23 -0.13 -3.29 3.62
CA LEU A 23 -0.55 -3.91 4.88
C LEU A 23 0.06 -3.24 6.11
N ALA A 24 1.31 -2.78 6.04
CA ALA A 24 1.94 -2.04 7.12
C ALA A 24 1.23 -0.70 7.38
N GLY A 25 0.78 -0.02 6.33
CA GLY A 25 0.02 1.24 6.43
C GLY A 25 -1.32 1.08 7.14
N LEU A 26 -1.96 -0.10 7.08
CA LEU A 26 -3.23 -0.36 7.78
C LEU A 26 -3.11 -0.35 9.31
N VAL A 27 -1.91 -0.57 9.84
CA VAL A 27 -1.63 -0.63 11.28
C VAL A 27 -0.74 0.51 11.76
N ALA A 28 -0.34 1.42 10.87
CA ALA A 28 0.51 2.54 11.19
C ALA A 28 -0.30 3.70 11.79
N ASP A 29 0.30 4.42 12.74
CA ASP A 29 -0.27 5.66 13.26
C ASP A 29 -0.07 6.78 12.22
N GLY A 30 -1.16 7.16 11.55
CA GLY A 30 -1.17 8.22 10.54
C GLY A 30 -1.32 7.69 9.11
N GLU A 31 -1.13 8.58 8.14
CA GLU A 31 -1.32 8.27 6.72
C GLU A 31 -0.06 7.66 6.10
N THR A 32 -0.22 6.57 5.35
CA THR A 32 0.85 5.97 4.56
C THR A 32 0.57 6.15 3.07
N THR A 33 1.49 6.80 2.37
CA THR A 33 1.43 6.98 0.91
C THR A 33 2.50 6.14 0.24
N ILE A 34 2.12 5.26 -0.68
CA ILE A 34 3.07 4.40 -1.41
C ILE A 34 3.22 4.91 -2.83
N ARG A 35 4.44 5.29 -3.22
CA ARG A 35 4.78 5.72 -4.59
C ARG A 35 5.11 4.51 -5.46
N GLY A 36 4.81 4.61 -6.76
CA GLY A 36 5.10 3.56 -7.74
C GLY A 36 4.24 2.30 -7.55
N ALA A 37 3.02 2.46 -7.03
CA ALA A 37 2.13 1.34 -6.68
C ALA A 37 1.56 0.59 -7.91
N ASP A 38 1.95 0.93 -9.14
CA ASP A 38 1.40 0.34 -10.36
C ASP A 38 1.89 -1.09 -10.64
N HIS A 39 2.94 -1.54 -9.93
CA HIS A 39 3.61 -2.82 -10.22
C HIS A 39 2.93 -4.04 -9.57
N VAL A 40 1.91 -3.87 -8.72
CA VAL A 40 1.28 -5.00 -7.99
C VAL A 40 0.56 -6.00 -8.88
N ASP A 41 0.03 -5.56 -10.02
CA ASP A 41 -0.79 -6.40 -10.90
C ASP A 41 -0.02 -7.56 -11.55
N VAL A 42 1.32 -7.57 -11.49
CA VAL A 42 2.14 -8.68 -11.99
C VAL A 42 1.91 -9.97 -11.20
N SER A 43 1.76 -9.86 -9.87
CA SER A 43 1.68 -11.02 -8.98
C SER A 43 0.31 -11.21 -8.36
N PHE A 44 -0.44 -10.12 -8.16
CA PHE A 44 -1.81 -10.17 -7.67
C PHE A 44 -2.64 -9.11 -8.41
N PRO A 45 -3.16 -9.46 -9.60
CA PRO A 45 -4.13 -8.62 -10.29
C PRO A 45 -5.34 -8.35 -9.39
N GLY A 46 -5.70 -7.09 -9.20
CA GLY A 46 -6.86 -6.74 -8.38
C GLY A 46 -6.56 -6.64 -6.87
N PHE A 47 -5.29 -6.48 -6.48
CA PHE A 47 -4.89 -6.43 -5.06
C PHE A 47 -5.58 -5.30 -4.29
N PHE A 48 -5.59 -4.09 -4.84
CA PHE A 48 -6.19 -2.93 -4.16
C PHE A 48 -7.73 -3.05 -4.12
N GLU A 49 -8.34 -3.56 -5.18
CA GLU A 49 -9.78 -3.85 -5.24
C GLU A 49 -10.17 -4.90 -4.18
N THR A 50 -9.30 -5.87 -3.92
CA THR A 50 -9.49 -6.85 -2.83
C THR A 50 -9.46 -6.17 -1.47
N LEU A 51 -8.55 -5.21 -1.25
CA LEU A 51 -8.49 -4.44 0.00
C LEU A 51 -9.72 -3.53 0.17
N GLU A 52 -10.15 -2.83 -0.88
CA GLU A 52 -11.38 -2.03 -0.87
C GLU A 52 -12.60 -2.90 -0.55
N GLY A 53 -12.70 -4.08 -1.18
CA GLY A 53 -13.75 -5.06 -0.90
C GLY A 53 -13.75 -5.59 0.54
N ALA A 54 -12.60 -5.55 1.21
CA ALA A 54 -12.45 -5.87 2.63
C ALA A 54 -12.79 -4.68 3.56
N GLY A 55 -13.13 -3.51 3.01
CA GLY A 55 -13.50 -2.30 3.76
C GLY A 55 -12.33 -1.38 4.07
N VAL A 56 -11.19 -1.54 3.41
CA VAL A 56 -10.05 -0.62 3.55
C VAL A 56 -10.35 0.69 2.81
N GLY A 57 -10.16 1.82 3.50
CA GLY A 57 -10.18 3.13 2.86
C GLY A 57 -8.86 3.37 2.12
N LEU A 58 -8.92 3.38 0.79
CA LEU A 58 -7.78 3.64 -0.08
C LEU A 58 -8.06 4.85 -0.96
N GLU A 59 -7.04 5.68 -1.16
CA GLU A 59 -7.06 6.75 -2.15
C GLU A 59 -5.95 6.47 -3.17
N ARG A 60 -6.30 6.54 -4.45
CA ARG A 60 -5.37 6.34 -5.57
C ARG A 60 -5.27 7.65 -6.34
N GLU A 61 -4.07 8.20 -6.41
CA GLU A 61 -3.76 9.32 -7.27
C GLU A 61 -2.93 8.82 -8.46
N GLU A 62 -3.45 9.01 -9.67
CA GLU A 62 -2.66 8.85 -10.90
C GLU A 62 -1.91 10.16 -11.15
N ALA A 63 -0.61 10.07 -11.43
CA ALA A 63 0.24 11.22 -11.77
C ALA A 63 0.15 11.57 -13.26
#